data_AF-A0A0P8CUB7-F1
#
_entry.id   AF-A0A0P8CUB7-F1
#
_cell.length_a   1.000
_cell.length_b   1.000
_cell.length_c   1.000
_cell.angle_alpha   90.00
_cell.angle_beta   90.00
_cell.angle_gamma   90.00
#
_symmetry.space_group_name_H-M   'P 1'
#
loop_
_entity.id
_entity.type
_entity.pdbx_description
1 polymer ?
#
loop_
_entity_poly.entity_id
_entity_poly.type
_entity_poly.pdbx_seq_one_letter_code
_entity_poly.pdbx_strand_id
1 'polypeptide(L)'
;MWFRSKPGKHGRPQSTPASSKAPAHPQLESRLQIARLPVDLLQDGMRVVKLDRPWTDVPVLFQGFTLATDEEARILRQYCNWVLVEDEESRLIPVLDQIPSLKQRINEPLAEMRPLHHEMPRAVEAWSRTHQFIASTIVNI
;
A
#
# COMPACT_ATOMS: atom_id res chain seq x y z
N MET A 1 -66.79 12.44 44.63
CA MET A 1 -68.13 11.81 44.59
C MET A 1 -68.34 11.22 43.20
N TRP A 2 -69.08 10.12 43.15
CA TRP A 2 -69.12 9.04 42.15
C TRP A 2 -69.51 9.40 40.71
N PHE A 3 -69.04 8.61 39.73
CA PHE A 3 -69.78 8.04 38.58
C PHE A 3 -68.74 7.38 37.62
N ARG A 4 -68.93 6.26 36.91
CA ARG A 4 -69.95 5.19 36.80
C ARG A 4 -69.27 4.05 35.99
N SER A 5 -69.47 2.78 36.35
CA SER A 5 -69.05 1.59 35.57
C SER A 5 -69.83 1.41 34.27
N LYS A 6 -69.22 0.76 33.25
CA LYS A 6 -69.66 -0.53 32.63
C LYS A 6 -68.80 -0.94 31.40
N PRO A 7 -68.89 -2.20 30.89
CA PRO A 7 -67.72 -3.07 30.73
C PRO A 7 -67.47 -3.57 29.29
N GLY A 8 -66.29 -4.13 29.03
CA GLY A 8 -66.00 -4.95 27.85
C GLY A 8 -64.90 -5.95 28.21
N LYS A 9 -65.26 -7.20 28.48
CA LYS A 9 -65.21 -8.33 27.53
C LYS A 9 -63.78 -8.85 27.25
N HIS A 10 -63.52 -9.99 27.89
CA HIS A 10 -62.80 -11.18 27.41
C HIS A 10 -61.26 -11.16 27.31
N GLY A 11 -60.66 -12.18 27.96
CA GLY A 11 -59.54 -12.92 27.41
C GLY A 11 -58.16 -12.65 28.02
N ARG A 12 -57.79 -13.44 29.03
CA ARG A 12 -56.39 -13.85 29.30
C ARG A 12 -56.23 -15.29 28.75
N PRO A 13 -55.02 -15.84 28.57
CA PRO A 13 -53.77 -15.28 28.03
C PRO A 13 -53.10 -16.20 26.98
N GLN A 14 -51.93 -15.75 26.50
CA GLN A 14 -50.84 -16.51 25.85
C GLN A 14 -51.01 -16.89 24.36
N SER A 15 -50.14 -16.30 23.54
CA SER A 15 -49.50 -16.99 22.42
C SER A 15 -48.07 -16.47 22.24
N THR A 16 -47.23 -17.40 21.84
CA THR A 16 -45.77 -17.44 21.76
C THR A 16 -45.15 -16.42 20.78
N PRO A 17 -43.84 -16.13 20.91
CA PRO A 17 -43.14 -15.28 19.95
C PRO A 17 -43.00 -16.02 18.62
N ALA A 18 -43.66 -15.50 17.60
CA ALA A 18 -43.53 -15.99 16.24
C ALA A 18 -42.14 -15.66 15.69
N SER A 19 -41.41 -16.73 15.38
CA SER A 19 -40.17 -16.75 14.63
C SER A 19 -40.35 -16.09 13.26
N SER A 20 -39.79 -14.90 13.06
CA SER A 20 -39.46 -14.37 11.74
C SER A 20 -38.00 -14.69 11.45
N LYS A 21 -37.78 -15.86 10.84
CA LYS A 21 -36.49 -16.29 10.29
C LYS A 21 -36.19 -15.42 9.07
N ALA A 22 -35.51 -14.30 9.27
CA ALA A 22 -34.83 -13.59 8.19
C ALA A 22 -33.75 -14.52 7.60
N PRO A 23 -33.51 -14.51 6.28
CA PRO A 23 -32.44 -15.30 5.71
C PRO A 23 -31.11 -14.75 6.24
N ALA A 24 -30.37 -15.60 6.96
CA ALA A 24 -28.98 -15.36 7.27
C ALA A 24 -28.22 -15.42 5.94
N HIS A 25 -28.05 -14.27 5.28
CA HIS A 25 -26.91 -14.09 4.41
C HIS A 25 -25.68 -14.27 5.31
N PRO A 26 -24.77 -15.23 5.05
CA PRO A 26 -23.49 -15.23 5.73
C PRO A 26 -22.77 -13.99 5.23
N GLN A 27 -22.91 -12.91 5.97
CA GLN A 27 -22.09 -11.73 5.81
C GLN A 27 -20.69 -12.19 6.22
N LEU A 28 -19.94 -12.70 5.23
CA LEU A 28 -18.51 -12.90 5.35
C LEU A 28 -17.97 -11.53 5.70
N GLU A 29 -17.73 -11.29 6.98
CA GLU A 29 -17.11 -10.07 7.46
C GLU A 29 -15.73 -10.02 6.81
N SER A 30 -15.64 -9.32 5.68
CA SER A 30 -14.41 -9.06 4.97
C SER A 30 -13.54 -8.21 5.88
N ARG A 31 -12.67 -8.87 6.65
CA ARG A 31 -11.77 -8.19 7.57
C ARG A 31 -10.73 -7.45 6.74
N LEU A 32 -10.92 -6.14 6.62
CA LEU A 32 -9.90 -5.24 6.10
C LEU A 32 -8.72 -5.21 7.07
N GLN A 33 -7.52 -5.32 6.52
CA GLN A 33 -6.26 -5.32 7.23
C GLN A 33 -5.36 -4.25 6.62
N ILE A 34 -4.51 -3.64 7.44
CA ILE A 34 -3.51 -2.69 6.97
C ILE A 34 -2.16 -3.39 6.91
N ALA A 35 -1.58 -3.44 5.71
CA ALA A 35 -0.27 -4.01 5.48
C ALA A 35 0.71 -2.94 4.96
N ARG A 36 1.97 -3.04 5.41
CA ARG A 36 3.06 -2.22 4.85
C ARG A 36 3.66 -2.92 3.65
N LEU A 37 3.56 -2.31 2.48
CA LEU A 37 4.07 -2.86 1.23
C LEU A 37 5.19 -1.98 0.65
N PRO A 38 6.27 -2.57 0.12
CA PRO A 38 7.15 -1.89 -0.82
C PRO A 38 6.35 -1.40 -2.02
N VAL A 39 6.71 -0.23 -2.55
CA VAL A 39 6.04 0.39 -3.71
C VAL A 39 6.09 -0.49 -4.97
N ASP A 40 7.08 -1.37 -5.07
CA ASP A 40 7.25 -2.31 -6.19
C ASP A 40 6.16 -3.39 -6.24
N LEU A 41 5.47 -3.66 -5.12
CA LEU A 41 4.40 -4.65 -5.02
C LEU A 41 3.00 -4.05 -5.18
N LEU A 42 2.90 -2.74 -5.39
CA LEU A 42 1.61 -2.08 -5.58
C LEU A 42 0.96 -2.54 -6.88
N GLN A 43 -0.33 -2.83 -6.78
CA GLN A 43 -1.19 -3.26 -7.87
C GLN A 43 -2.42 -2.35 -7.95
N ASP A 44 -3.00 -2.27 -9.14
CA ASP A 44 -4.25 -1.57 -9.36
C ASP A 44 -5.36 -2.14 -8.46
N GLY A 45 -6.21 -1.26 -7.93
CA GLY A 45 -7.29 -1.59 -7.01
C GLY A 45 -6.88 -1.58 -5.52
N MET A 46 -5.60 -1.47 -5.19
CA MET A 46 -5.15 -1.36 -3.79
C MET A 46 -5.47 0.01 -3.20
N ARG A 47 -5.98 0.04 -1.96
CA ARG A 47 -6.27 1.28 -1.24
C ARG A 47 -5.11 1.73 -0.37
N VAL A 48 -4.44 2.81 -0.75
CA VAL A 48 -3.31 3.40 -0.02
C VAL A 48 -3.83 4.34 1.05
N VAL A 49 -3.53 4.04 2.32
CA VAL A 49 -3.99 4.83 3.49
C VAL A 49 -2.89 5.69 4.10
N LYS A 50 -1.62 5.37 3.85
CA LYS A 50 -0.48 6.15 4.36
C LYS A 50 0.73 6.04 3.44
N LEU A 51 1.45 7.14 3.28
CA LEU A 51 2.73 7.21 2.59
C LEU A 51 3.88 7.31 3.60
N ASP A 52 5.09 6.97 3.18
CA ASP A 52 6.32 7.18 3.97
C ASP A 52 6.85 8.63 3.91
N ARG A 53 6.16 9.49 3.14
CA ARG A 53 6.43 10.92 2.97
C ARG A 53 5.18 11.76 3.26
N PRO A 54 5.33 13.08 3.47
CA PRO A 54 4.19 14.00 3.50
C PRO A 54 3.40 13.93 2.20
N TRP A 55 2.07 13.92 2.31
CA TRP A 55 1.16 13.91 1.14
C TRP A 55 1.36 15.13 0.22
N THR A 56 1.86 16.24 0.76
CA THR A 56 2.16 17.47 0.01
C THR A 56 3.35 17.32 -0.93
N ASP A 57 4.22 16.33 -0.71
CA ASP A 57 5.47 16.15 -1.43
C ASP A 57 5.33 15.13 -2.57
N VAL A 58 4.17 14.48 -2.68
CA VAL A 58 3.89 13.42 -3.65
C VAL A 58 2.72 13.87 -4.54
N PRO A 59 2.86 13.88 -5.87
CA PRO A 59 1.82 14.35 -6.78
C PRO A 59 0.72 13.30 -7.00
N VAL A 60 0.04 12.92 -5.92
CA VAL A 60 -1.09 11.95 -5.90
C VAL A 60 -2.34 12.58 -5.28
N LEU A 61 -3.45 11.83 -5.31
CA LEU A 61 -4.67 12.24 -4.64
C LEU A 61 -4.42 12.44 -3.13
N PHE A 62 -5.02 13.51 -2.61
CA PHE A 62 -4.83 13.91 -1.22
C PHE A 62 -5.54 12.94 -0.27
N GLN A 63 -4.75 12.23 0.54
CA GLN A 63 -5.12 11.33 1.63
C GLN A 63 -6.10 10.20 1.29
N GLY A 64 -5.62 8.95 1.35
CA GLY A 64 -6.49 7.78 1.33
C GLY A 64 -7.15 7.56 -0.03
N PHE A 65 -6.44 6.93 -0.97
CA PHE A 65 -6.93 6.74 -2.33
C PHE A 65 -6.74 5.30 -2.81
N THR A 66 -7.55 4.88 -3.76
CA THR A 66 -7.38 3.60 -4.45
C THR A 66 -6.59 3.82 -5.72
N LEU A 67 -5.58 2.98 -5.94
CA LEU A 67 -4.81 2.99 -7.20
C LEU A 67 -5.75 2.61 -8.34
N ALA A 68 -6.09 3.57 -9.18
CA ALA A 68 -6.95 3.37 -10.33
C ALA A 68 -6.15 3.00 -11.58
N THR A 69 -4.88 3.43 -11.64
CA THR A 69 -4.01 3.24 -12.81
C THR A 69 -2.58 2.93 -12.42
N ASP A 70 -1.85 2.20 -13.28
CA ASP A 70 -0.43 1.94 -13.08
C ASP A 70 0.43 3.23 -13.06
N GLU A 71 -0.02 4.33 -13.68
CA GLU A 71 0.69 5.62 -13.59
C GLU A 71 0.75 6.15 -12.16
N GLU A 72 -0.32 6.00 -11.38
CA GLU A 72 -0.32 6.37 -9.96
C GLU A 72 0.65 5.50 -9.15
N ALA A 73 0.70 4.20 -9.46
CA ALA A 73 1.68 3.30 -8.85
C ALA A 73 3.12 3.71 -9.22
N ARG A 74 3.38 4.15 -10.46
CA ARG A 74 4.69 4.68 -10.87
C ARG A 74 5.08 5.95 -10.12
N ILE A 75 4.13 6.86 -9.91
CA ILE A 75 4.38 8.05 -9.08
C ILE A 75 4.78 7.60 -7.66
N LEU A 76 4.05 6.66 -7.07
CA LEU A 76 4.43 6.13 -5.75
C LEU A 76 5.80 5.46 -5.77
N ARG A 77 6.18 4.74 -6.83
CA ARG A 77 7.53 4.14 -6.98
C ARG A 77 8.64 5.18 -7.09
N GLN A 78 8.36 6.35 -7.66
CA GLN A 78 9.36 7.42 -7.79
C GLN A 78 9.58 8.17 -6.47
N TYR A 79 8.52 8.37 -5.70
CA TYR A 79 8.58 9.20 -4.49
C TYR A 79 8.74 8.36 -3.22
N CYS A 80 8.03 7.25 -3.07
CA CYS A 80 7.98 6.46 -1.84
C CYS A 80 8.86 5.21 -1.92
N ASN A 81 9.35 4.74 -0.78
CA ASN A 81 9.96 3.41 -0.66
C ASN A 81 8.92 2.37 -0.21
N TRP A 82 7.98 2.79 0.64
CA TRP A 82 6.89 1.94 1.12
C TRP A 82 5.61 2.75 1.36
N VAL A 83 4.47 2.05 1.36
CA VAL A 83 3.16 2.59 1.69
C VAL A 83 2.40 1.65 2.62
N LEU A 84 1.38 2.16 3.31
CA LEU A 84 0.38 1.32 3.97
C LEU A 84 -0.82 1.16 3.05
N VAL A 85 -1.20 -0.09 2.80
CA VAL A 85 -2.36 -0.48 2.01
C VAL A 85 -3.38 -1.12 2.92
N GLU A 86 -4.64 -0.76 2.75
CA GLU A 86 -5.78 -1.41 3.38
C GLU A 86 -6.49 -2.29 2.36
N ASP A 87 -6.61 -3.58 2.63
CA ASP A 87 -7.32 -4.52 1.76
C ASP A 87 -7.76 -5.76 2.56
N GLU A 88 -8.51 -6.66 1.93
CA GLU A 88 -8.87 -7.95 2.50
C GLU A 88 -7.65 -8.85 2.70
N GLU A 89 -7.66 -9.63 3.79
CA GLU A 89 -6.58 -10.59 4.09
C GLU A 89 -6.29 -11.55 2.92
N SER A 90 -7.33 -12.04 2.25
CA SER A 90 -7.23 -12.92 1.08
C SER A 90 -6.44 -12.31 -0.09
N ARG A 91 -6.52 -10.99 -0.26
CA ARG A 91 -5.79 -10.23 -1.31
C ARG A 91 -4.38 -9.87 -0.87
N LEU A 92 -4.17 -9.62 0.42
CA LEU A 92 -2.86 -9.23 0.96
C LEU A 92 -1.87 -10.39 1.05
N ILE A 93 -2.31 -11.58 1.49
CA ILE A 93 -1.44 -12.75 1.65
C ILE A 93 -0.55 -13.03 0.42
N PRO A 94 -1.09 -13.18 -0.81
CA PRO A 94 -0.26 -13.48 -1.97
C PRO A 94 0.72 -12.37 -2.35
N VAL A 95 0.46 -11.13 -1.94
CA VAL A 95 1.37 -9.99 -2.15
C VAL A 95 2.47 -9.99 -1.11
N LEU A 96 2.14 -10.24 0.15
CA LEU A 96 3.12 -10.33 1.24
C LEU A 96 4.14 -11.45 1.03
N ASP A 97 3.70 -12.58 0.46
CA ASP A 97 4.58 -13.71 0.11
C ASP A 97 5.64 -13.36 -0.95
N GLN A 98 5.48 -12.26 -1.69
CA GLN A 98 6.46 -11.80 -2.69
C GLN A 98 7.58 -10.94 -2.09
N ILE A 99 7.43 -10.44 -0.87
CA ILE A 99 8.41 -9.57 -0.21
C ILE A 99 9.80 -10.24 -0.07
N PRO A 100 9.92 -11.53 0.33
CA PRO A 100 11.22 -12.19 0.41
C PRO A 100 11.97 -12.20 -0.92
N SER A 101 11.27 -12.49 -2.02
CA SER A 101 11.85 -12.52 -3.38
C SER A 101 12.38 -11.16 -3.80
N LEU A 102 11.67 -10.07 -3.49
CA LEU A 102 12.17 -8.72 -3.73
C LEU A 102 13.44 -8.40 -2.92
N LYS A 103 13.45 -8.77 -1.63
CA LYS A 103 14.64 -8.58 -0.78
C LYS A 103 15.84 -9.34 -1.31
N GLN A 104 15.63 -10.53 -1.87
CA GLN A 104 16.70 -11.30 -2.49
C GLN A 104 17.29 -10.57 -3.70
N ARG A 105 16.46 -10.01 -4.60
CA ARG A 105 16.95 -9.25 -5.78
C ARG A 105 17.77 -8.02 -5.40
N ILE A 106 17.51 -7.40 -4.25
CA ILE A 106 18.26 -6.25 -3.75
C ILE A 106 19.60 -6.69 -3.14
N ASN A 107 19.63 -7.85 -2.47
CA ASN A 107 20.83 -8.34 -1.79
C ASN A 107 21.78 -9.10 -2.71
N GLU A 108 21.31 -9.57 -3.86
CA GLU A 108 22.15 -10.24 -4.85
C GLU A 108 22.90 -9.18 -5.68
N PRO A 109 24.24 -9.10 -5.55
CA PRO A 109 25.01 -8.14 -6.33
C PRO A 109 24.88 -8.46 -7.82
N LEU A 110 24.78 -7.41 -8.64
CA LEU A 110 24.87 -7.55 -10.09
C LEU A 110 26.17 -8.28 -10.45
N ALA A 111 26.08 -9.17 -11.45
CA ALA A 111 27.24 -9.90 -11.92
C ALA A 111 28.33 -8.92 -12.35
N GLU A 112 29.54 -9.16 -11.86
CA GLU A 112 30.71 -8.36 -12.18
C GLU A 112 31.03 -8.50 -13.69
N MET A 113 30.87 -7.43 -14.46
CA MET A 113 31.21 -7.45 -15.89
C MET A 113 32.72 -7.50 -16.14
N ARG A 114 33.51 -6.96 -15.22
CA ARG A 114 34.97 -6.96 -15.25
C ARG A 114 35.51 -6.94 -13.82
N PRO A 115 36.53 -7.75 -13.49
CA PRO A 115 37.15 -7.77 -12.18
C PRO A 115 37.55 -6.36 -11.70
N LEU A 116 37.24 -6.05 -10.43
CA LEU A 116 37.43 -4.74 -9.81
C LEU A 116 38.84 -4.18 -10.02
N HIS A 117 39.87 -5.02 -9.85
CA HIS A 117 41.25 -4.61 -10.01
C HIS A 117 41.61 -4.16 -11.44
N HIS A 118 40.86 -4.62 -12.46
CA HIS A 118 40.99 -4.13 -13.84
C HIS A 118 40.17 -2.84 -14.09
N GLU A 119 39.07 -2.63 -13.38
CA GLU A 119 38.31 -1.37 -13.47
C GLU A 119 39.02 -0.21 -12.77
N MET A 120 39.77 -0.47 -11.69
CA MET A 120 40.45 0.57 -10.91
C MET A 120 41.40 1.46 -11.77
N PRO A 121 42.32 0.91 -12.59
CA PRO A 121 43.17 1.73 -13.47
C PRO A 121 42.38 2.56 -14.47
N ARG A 122 41.32 2.00 -15.06
CA ARG A 122 40.45 2.69 -16.02
C ARG A 122 39.70 3.86 -15.36
N ALA A 123 39.21 3.66 -14.13
CA ALA A 123 38.55 4.72 -13.36
C ALA A 123 39.52 5.86 -13.04
N VAL A 124 40.76 5.54 -12.64
CA VAL A 124 41.82 6.53 -12.41
C VAL A 124 42.11 7.33 -13.67
N GLU A 125 42.23 6.65 -14.82
CA GLU A 125 42.47 7.31 -16.11
C GLU A 125 41.32 8.24 -16.53
N ALA A 126 40.06 7.79 -16.41
CA ALA A 126 38.90 8.61 -16.73
C ALA A 126 38.81 9.86 -15.83
N TRP A 127 39.09 9.69 -14.54
CA TRP A 127 39.15 10.78 -13.59
C TRP A 127 40.29 11.75 -13.90
N SER A 128 41.50 11.25 -14.16
CA SER A 128 42.68 12.09 -14.42
C SER A 128 42.51 12.93 -15.68
N ARG A 129 41.96 12.33 -16.75
CA ARG A 129 41.66 13.05 -18.01
C ARG A 129 40.70 14.21 -17.77
N THR A 130 39.62 13.96 -17.04
CA THR A 130 38.60 14.98 -16.72
C THR A 130 39.19 16.08 -15.84
N HIS A 131 39.94 15.70 -14.81
CA HIS A 131 40.58 16.64 -13.89
C HIS A 131 41.58 17.56 -14.60
N GLN A 132 42.44 17.00 -15.46
CA GLN A 132 43.41 17.77 -16.24
C GLN A 132 42.72 18.75 -17.19
N PHE A 133 41.65 18.32 -17.87
CA PHE A 133 40.87 19.19 -18.73
C PHE A 133 40.30 20.39 -17.95
N ILE A 134 39.61 20.14 -16.83
CA ILE A 134 39.04 21.19 -15.98
C ILE A 134 40.13 22.16 -15.49
N ALA A 135 41.25 21.64 -15.00
CA ALA A 135 42.38 22.44 -14.57
C ALA A 135 42.90 23.35 -15.71
N SER A 136 43.00 22.81 -16.93
CA SER A 136 43.44 23.60 -18.09
C SER A 136 42.43 24.69 -18.49
N THR A 137 41.13 24.44 -18.35
CA THR A 137 40.08 25.43 -18.66
C THR A 137 40.03 26.55 -17.62
N ILE A 138 40.28 26.27 -16.35
CA ILE A 138 40.27 27.27 -15.28
C ILE A 138 41.46 28.23 -15.40
N VAL A 139 42.62 27.76 -15.86
CA VAL A 139 43.84 28.59 -15.97
C VAL A 139 43.80 29.54 -17.19
N ASN A 140 42.95 29.25 -18.19
CA ASN A 140 42.83 30.03 -19.42
C ASN A 140 41.66 31.04 -19.42
N ILE A 141 41.07 31.31 -18.24
CA ILE A 141 40.04 32.34 -18.01
C ILE A 141 40.67 33.42 -17.11
#